data_AF-A0AAE3AVD2-F1
#
_entry.id   AF-A0AAE3AVD2-F1
#
_cell.length_a   1.000
_cell.length_b   1.000
_cell.length_c   1.000
_cell.angle_alpha   90.00
_cell.angle_beta   90.00
_cell.angle_gamma   90.00
#
_symmetry.space_group_name_H-M   'P 1'
#
loop_
_entity.id
_entity.type
_entity.pdbx_description
1 polymer ?
#
loop_
_entity_poly.entity_id
_entity_poly.type
_entity_poly.pdbx_seq_one_letter_code
_entity_poly.pdbx_strand_id
1 'polypeptide(L)'
;MNIFECLAYLRSVDSTSFGYLCEVCYYKDEYGNVYFDSNYDLSDQFKEIVDLGRNTYFLSKEDFDRYAEYEILVTDLNKNKAILKSLSYIRRPYYRMRGRSVTKEQAFEIIRRTDSFFSIYIDEIGYHKDFIHDCNFNNWLIMRNHYPDGYGWIHVDGKIGCNAITQKYPTMEEFCEEWFFKLRAFPYLDLVIAVTDWDEEPWSPDEKFEDAVVLGIYVHDKCIEILNKQDTLARYQEYDEKYGQNPERFEPDYYMKHGITQVNEAYLRRCIEAYGLNSDEELEKVPKHAWKKRR
;
A
#
# COMPACT_ATOMS: atom_id res chain seq x y z
N MET A 1 -9.46 6.17 -17.23
CA MET A 1 -8.45 6.39 -16.21
C MET A 1 -7.12 7.05 -16.86
N ASN A 2 -6.35 8.03 -16.24
CA ASN A 2 -4.98 8.68 -16.16
C ASN A 2 -4.58 8.90 -14.65
N ILE A 3 -3.78 8.01 -14.00
CA ILE A 3 -2.42 8.40 -13.59
C ILE A 3 -1.84 9.03 -14.81
N PHE A 4 -1.37 8.24 -15.78
CA PHE A 4 -1.32 8.74 -17.15
C PHE A 4 -1.96 7.92 -18.29
N GLU A 5 -2.52 6.72 -18.02
CA GLU A 5 -3.96 6.40 -18.32
C GLU A 5 -4.67 5.52 -17.20
N CYS A 6 -4.60 5.88 -15.86
CA CYS A 6 -5.69 5.68 -14.77
C CYS A 6 -6.41 6.84 -13.78
N LEU A 7 -7.42 7.87 -13.80
CA LEU A 7 -8.34 9.00 -14.51
C LEU A 7 -9.01 9.16 -16.01
N ALA A 8 -8.37 9.61 -17.13
CA ALA A 8 -8.76 9.54 -18.60
C ALA A 8 -9.30 8.21 -19.26
N TYR A 9 -8.66 7.39 -20.16
CA TYR A 9 -9.12 6.00 -20.59
C TYR A 9 -8.31 4.76 -20.09
N LEU A 10 -8.58 4.20 -18.89
CA LEU A 10 -9.51 3.03 -18.68
C LEU A 10 -11.02 3.25 -19.00
N ARG A 11 -11.32 4.21 -19.87
CA ARG A 11 -12.42 4.36 -20.85
C ARG A 11 -12.41 3.57 -22.31
N SER A 12 -10.88 2.95 -23.97
CA SER A 12 -10.43 1.84 -24.91
C SER A 12 -9.09 1.28 -24.37
N VAL A 13 -9.07 0.30 -23.45
CA VAL A 13 -9.19 -1.18 -23.61
C VAL A 13 -7.79 -1.80 -23.77
N ASP A 14 -7.54 -2.90 -23.05
CA ASP A 14 -6.30 -3.69 -22.94
C ASP A 14 -5.08 -2.92 -22.33
N SER A 15 -4.68 -3.03 -21.05
CA SER A 15 -4.33 -4.20 -20.18
C SER A 15 -2.84 -4.61 -20.20
N THR A 16 -1.92 -3.71 -19.81
CA THR A 16 -0.58 -4.02 -19.24
C THR A 16 -0.07 -2.82 -18.42
N SER A 17 0.55 -3.05 -17.26
CA SER A 17 0.92 -1.97 -16.31
C SER A 17 2.21 -1.19 -16.63
N PHE A 18 2.73 -1.21 -17.87
CA PHE A 18 3.71 -0.18 -18.27
C PHE A 18 3.08 1.09 -18.88
N GLY A 19 1.93 0.97 -19.56
CA GLY A 19 1.19 2.16 -20.06
C GLY A 19 0.78 3.12 -18.93
N TYR A 20 0.81 2.64 -17.69
CA TYR A 20 0.71 3.37 -16.43
C TYR A 20 1.65 4.59 -16.32
N LEU A 21 2.90 4.48 -16.82
CA LEU A 21 4.01 5.40 -16.50
C LEU A 21 4.26 6.51 -17.53
N CYS A 22 3.53 6.51 -18.64
CA CYS A 22 3.85 7.30 -19.82
C CYS A 22 2.83 8.43 -20.03
N GLU A 23 3.26 9.70 -20.07
CA GLU A 23 2.33 10.78 -19.72
C GLU A 23 1.48 11.34 -20.85
N VAL A 24 2.06 11.43 -22.05
CA VAL A 24 1.44 12.10 -23.21
C VAL A 24 1.34 11.14 -24.40
N CYS A 25 2.43 10.42 -24.64
CA CYS A 25 2.59 9.31 -25.56
C CYS A 25 3.74 8.45 -25.01
N TYR A 26 3.82 7.20 -25.44
CA TYR A 26 5.10 6.49 -25.46
C TYR A 26 5.43 6.04 -26.87
N TYR A 27 6.71 6.13 -27.22
CA TYR A 27 7.29 5.62 -28.45
C TYR A 27 8.09 4.36 -28.13
N LYS A 28 7.86 3.29 -28.90
CA LYS A 28 8.71 2.10 -28.90
C LYS A 28 9.70 2.19 -30.06
N ASP A 29 10.99 2.02 -29.79
CA ASP A 29 12.01 1.90 -30.84
C ASP A 29 11.97 0.52 -31.52
N GLU A 30 12.83 0.32 -32.54
CA GLU A 30 12.92 -0.96 -33.27
C GLU A 30 13.43 -2.14 -32.42
N TYR A 31 14.01 -1.86 -31.25
CA TYR A 31 14.45 -2.83 -30.25
C TYR A 31 13.40 -3.06 -29.15
N GLY A 32 12.29 -2.31 -29.18
CA GLY A 32 11.20 -2.32 -28.20
C GLY A 32 11.45 -1.54 -26.90
N ASN A 33 12.55 -0.79 -26.80
CA ASN A 33 12.76 0.15 -25.69
C ASN A 33 11.77 1.30 -25.79
N VAL A 34 11.49 1.96 -24.67
CA VAL A 34 10.36 2.87 -24.55
C VAL A 34 10.77 4.25 -24.07
N TYR A 35 10.32 5.25 -24.81
CA TYR A 35 10.55 6.67 -24.56
C TYR A 35 9.20 7.34 -24.31
N PHE A 36 9.10 8.14 -23.24
CA PHE A 36 7.84 8.76 -22.83
C PHE A 36 8.11 10.08 -22.10
N ASP A 37 7.20 11.04 -22.20
CA ASP A 37 7.27 12.26 -21.39
C ASP A 37 6.54 12.07 -20.05
N SER A 38 6.85 12.88 -19.02
CA SER A 38 6.09 13.07 -17.76
C SER A 38 6.41 14.41 -17.07
N ASN A 39 5.37 15.15 -16.70
CA ASN A 39 5.40 16.39 -15.93
C ASN A 39 5.67 16.18 -14.42
N TYR A 40 5.70 14.93 -13.95
CA TYR A 40 6.28 14.56 -12.65
C TYR A 40 7.65 13.91 -12.80
N ASP A 41 8.47 14.04 -11.77
CA ASP A 41 9.71 13.26 -11.64
C ASP A 41 9.37 11.83 -11.21
N LEU A 42 9.66 10.87 -12.09
CA LEU A 42 9.42 9.45 -11.86
C LEU A 42 10.70 8.69 -11.46
N SER A 43 11.87 9.34 -11.44
CA SER A 43 13.16 8.68 -11.22
C SER A 43 13.35 8.17 -9.79
N ASP A 44 12.89 8.94 -8.79
CA ASP A 44 12.86 8.51 -7.38
C ASP A 44 11.97 7.27 -7.16
N GLN A 45 10.87 7.20 -7.89
CA GLN A 45 9.88 6.12 -7.80
C GLN A 45 10.32 4.86 -8.57
N PHE A 46 10.87 5.02 -9.76
CA PHE A 46 11.19 3.95 -10.71
C PHE A 46 12.67 3.97 -11.11
N LYS A 47 13.47 3.23 -10.36
CA LYS A 47 14.95 3.27 -10.41
C LYS A 47 15.55 2.71 -11.70
N GLU A 48 14.74 2.04 -12.51
CA GLU A 48 15.07 1.56 -13.85
C GLU A 48 14.84 2.63 -14.93
N ILE A 49 14.04 3.66 -14.65
CA ILE A 49 13.74 4.75 -15.58
C ILE A 49 14.90 5.75 -15.59
N VAL A 50 15.32 6.16 -16.79
CA VAL A 50 16.40 7.12 -17.00
C VAL A 50 15.80 8.45 -17.47
N ASP A 51 15.99 9.53 -16.72
CA ASP A 51 15.70 10.89 -17.18
C ASP A 51 16.65 11.27 -18.34
N LEU A 52 16.07 11.70 -19.46
CA LEU A 52 16.79 12.26 -20.61
C LEU A 52 16.73 13.80 -20.62
N GLY A 53 16.06 14.39 -19.64
CA GLY A 53 15.82 15.82 -19.48
C GLY A 53 14.59 16.30 -20.24
N ARG A 54 14.14 17.52 -19.90
CA ARG A 54 12.95 18.18 -20.49
C ARG A 54 11.66 17.38 -20.35
N ASN A 55 11.49 16.69 -19.23
CA ASN A 55 10.35 15.82 -18.93
C ASN A 55 10.34 14.53 -19.78
N THR A 56 11.35 14.23 -20.59
CA THR A 56 11.43 12.98 -21.39
C THR A 56 12.25 11.92 -20.66
N TYR A 57 11.71 10.70 -20.59
CA TYR A 57 12.28 9.55 -19.90
C TYR A 57 12.49 8.36 -20.87
N PHE A 58 13.37 7.44 -20.47
CA PHE A 58 13.66 6.18 -21.14
C PHE A 58 13.48 4.99 -20.21
N LEU A 59 13.03 3.87 -20.77
CA LEU A 59 13.14 2.55 -20.15
C LEU A 59 13.53 1.49 -21.19
N SER A 60 14.34 0.50 -20.78
CA SER A 60 14.68 -0.63 -21.65
C SER A 60 13.46 -1.53 -21.95
N LYS A 61 13.53 -2.30 -23.05
CA LYS A 61 12.51 -3.32 -23.33
C LYS A 61 12.37 -4.33 -22.19
N GLU A 62 13.47 -4.76 -21.57
CA GLU A 62 13.43 -5.76 -20.50
C GLU A 62 12.64 -5.24 -19.30
N ASP A 63 12.95 -4.02 -18.85
CA ASP A 63 12.26 -3.43 -17.70
C ASP A 63 10.79 -3.11 -18.03
N PHE A 64 10.47 -2.63 -19.25
CA PHE A 64 9.09 -2.50 -19.74
C PHE A 64 8.33 -3.81 -19.58
N ASP A 65 8.88 -4.91 -20.09
CA ASP A 65 8.20 -6.20 -20.13
C ASP A 65 7.94 -6.72 -18.71
N ARG A 66 8.89 -6.52 -17.77
CA ARG A 66 8.69 -6.88 -16.34
C ARG A 66 7.56 -6.09 -15.67
N TYR A 67 7.32 -4.84 -16.08
CA TYR A 67 6.16 -4.05 -15.60
C TYR A 67 4.86 -4.41 -16.31
N ALA A 68 4.94 -4.81 -17.59
CA ALA A 68 3.79 -5.25 -18.37
C ALA A 68 3.14 -6.54 -17.84
N GLU A 69 3.84 -7.33 -17.02
CA GLU A 69 3.31 -8.51 -16.32
C GLU A 69 2.28 -8.19 -15.20
N TYR A 70 2.14 -6.92 -14.82
CA TYR A 70 1.18 -6.47 -13.81
C TYR A 70 -0.05 -5.86 -14.50
N GLU A 71 -1.19 -5.84 -13.81
CA GLU A 71 -2.44 -5.24 -14.31
C GLU A 71 -3.09 -4.31 -13.28
N ILE A 72 -3.76 -3.26 -13.75
CA ILE A 72 -4.64 -2.42 -12.94
C ILE A 72 -5.98 -2.35 -13.66
N LEU A 73 -7.00 -2.95 -13.07
CA LEU A 73 -8.36 -3.05 -13.62
C LEU A 73 -9.32 -2.18 -12.81
N VAL A 74 -10.32 -1.59 -13.45
CA VAL A 74 -11.34 -0.77 -12.78
C VAL A 74 -12.73 -1.13 -13.28
N THR A 75 -13.56 -1.66 -12.39
CA THR A 75 -14.97 -1.97 -12.68
C THR A 75 -15.79 -0.69 -12.83
N ASP A 76 -16.84 -0.74 -13.68
CA ASP A 76 -17.80 0.33 -14.01
C ASP A 76 -17.32 1.79 -13.76
N LEU A 77 -16.36 2.19 -14.60
CA LEU A 77 -15.64 3.47 -14.52
C LEU A 77 -16.53 4.70 -14.30
N ASN A 78 -17.68 4.74 -14.97
CA ASN A 78 -18.52 5.93 -15.06
C ASN A 78 -19.39 6.11 -13.80
N LYS A 79 -19.74 5.01 -13.11
CA LYS A 79 -20.33 5.06 -11.77
C LYS A 79 -19.26 5.43 -10.74
N ASN A 80 -18.12 4.73 -10.78
CA ASN A 80 -17.05 4.92 -9.80
C ASN A 80 -16.48 6.34 -9.82
N LYS A 81 -16.35 7.01 -10.98
CA LYS A 81 -15.77 8.37 -11.06
C LYS A 81 -16.41 9.43 -10.14
N ALA A 82 -17.71 9.32 -9.83
CA ALA A 82 -18.35 10.21 -8.85
C ALA A 82 -17.86 9.93 -7.42
N ILE A 83 -17.77 8.64 -7.05
CA ILE A 83 -17.29 8.14 -5.77
C ILE A 83 -15.81 8.49 -5.54
N LEU A 84 -14.98 8.33 -6.57
CA LEU A 84 -13.55 8.71 -6.51
C LEU A 84 -13.39 10.21 -6.20
N LYS A 85 -14.23 11.06 -6.81
CA LYS A 85 -14.19 12.50 -6.52
C LYS A 85 -14.66 12.80 -5.09
N SER A 86 -15.69 12.13 -4.57
CA SER A 86 -16.11 12.36 -3.18
C SER A 86 -15.03 11.93 -2.18
N LEU A 87 -14.34 10.80 -2.37
CA LEU A 87 -13.28 10.32 -1.47
C LEU A 87 -12.16 11.35 -1.24
N SER A 88 -11.80 12.15 -2.26
CA SER A 88 -10.82 13.24 -2.11
C SER A 88 -11.23 14.37 -1.14
N TYR A 89 -12.49 14.38 -0.68
CA TYR A 89 -12.98 15.28 0.37
C TYR A 89 -13.28 14.57 1.70
N ILE A 90 -13.17 13.24 1.74
CA ILE A 90 -13.37 12.45 2.95
C ILE A 90 -12.03 12.34 3.66
N ARG A 91 -11.99 12.85 4.88
CA ARG A 91 -10.80 12.78 5.72
C ARG A 91 -10.61 11.33 6.19
N ARG A 92 -9.44 10.77 5.91
CA ARG A 92 -8.93 9.54 6.50
C ARG A 92 -9.97 8.40 6.51
N PRO A 93 -10.64 8.09 5.37
CA PRO A 93 -11.74 7.15 5.32
C PRO A 93 -11.40 5.81 5.97
N TYR A 94 -12.36 5.32 6.74
CA TYR A 94 -12.30 4.03 7.39
C TYR A 94 -12.31 2.90 6.35
N TYR A 95 -11.57 1.84 6.64
CA TYR A 95 -11.51 0.65 5.81
C TYR A 95 -11.35 -0.62 6.64
N ARG A 96 -11.73 -1.74 6.02
CA ARG A 96 -11.37 -3.08 6.52
C ARG A 96 -10.61 -3.83 5.44
N MET A 97 -9.43 -4.32 5.81
CA MET A 97 -8.60 -5.19 4.99
C MET A 97 -8.67 -6.62 5.50
N ARG A 98 -8.76 -7.60 4.59
CA ARG A 98 -8.63 -9.03 4.86
C ARG A 98 -7.79 -9.68 3.77
N GLY A 99 -6.88 -10.57 4.15
CA GLY A 99 -6.02 -11.23 3.17
C GLY A 99 -5.50 -12.60 3.59
N ARG A 100 -5.03 -13.33 2.59
CA ARG A 100 -4.34 -14.60 2.75
C ARG A 100 -3.12 -14.43 3.63
N SER A 101 -2.94 -15.37 4.56
CA SER A 101 -1.79 -15.37 5.45
C SER A 101 -0.52 -15.76 4.69
N VAL A 102 0.56 -15.01 4.89
CA VAL A 102 1.90 -15.24 4.35
C VAL A 102 2.76 -16.00 5.37
N THR A 103 3.98 -16.40 5.01
CA THR A 103 4.95 -16.95 5.99
C THR A 103 5.50 -15.85 6.91
N LYS A 104 6.12 -16.23 8.04
CA LYS A 104 6.76 -15.27 8.96
C LYS A 104 7.95 -14.56 8.32
N GLU A 105 8.65 -15.24 7.43
CA GLU A 105 9.77 -14.71 6.65
C GLU A 105 9.27 -13.68 5.63
N GLN A 106 8.16 -13.96 4.93
CA GLN A 106 7.49 -12.98 4.07
C GLN A 106 6.93 -11.79 4.86
N ALA A 107 6.40 -12.01 6.08
CA ALA A 107 5.96 -10.92 6.96
C ALA A 107 7.13 -10.04 7.40
N PHE A 108 8.28 -10.64 7.74
CA PHE A 108 9.52 -9.91 8.03
C PHE A 108 10.01 -9.09 6.83
N GLU A 109 9.98 -9.66 5.62
CA GLU A 109 10.34 -8.94 4.39
C GLU A 109 9.40 -7.77 4.09
N ILE A 110 8.10 -7.87 4.39
CA ILE A 110 7.18 -6.73 4.30
C ILE A 110 7.52 -5.70 5.37
N ILE A 111 7.48 -6.10 6.66
CA ILE A 111 7.59 -5.18 7.80
C ILE A 111 8.89 -4.39 7.78
N ARG A 112 10.04 -5.00 7.45
CA ARG A 112 11.33 -4.29 7.37
C ARG A 112 11.39 -3.27 6.22
N ARG A 113 10.49 -3.36 5.24
CA ARG A 113 10.46 -2.55 4.01
C ARG A 113 9.30 -1.55 3.96
N THR A 114 8.33 -1.62 4.87
CA THR A 114 7.17 -0.70 4.88
C THR A 114 6.96 0.06 6.19
N ASP A 115 7.42 -0.45 7.35
CA ASP A 115 7.05 0.16 8.64
C ASP A 115 7.53 1.62 8.75
N SER A 116 6.58 2.51 9.01
CA SER A 116 6.76 3.97 8.93
C SER A 116 7.71 4.52 9.99
N PHE A 117 8.09 3.72 10.99
CA PHE A 117 9.21 4.00 11.89
C PHE A 117 10.53 4.24 11.13
N PHE A 118 10.84 3.43 10.11
CA PHE A 118 12.13 3.52 9.41
C PHE A 118 12.27 4.83 8.64
N SER A 119 11.23 5.22 7.89
CA SER A 119 11.16 6.49 7.14
C SER A 119 11.15 7.77 7.99
N ILE A 120 11.15 7.66 9.32
CA ILE A 120 11.11 8.81 10.25
C ILE A 120 12.32 8.83 11.20
N TYR A 121 12.93 7.68 11.48
CA TYR A 121 13.95 7.55 12.52
C TYR A 121 15.29 6.95 12.07
N ILE A 122 15.37 6.32 10.89
CA ILE A 122 16.62 5.73 10.37
C ILE A 122 16.72 6.09 8.88
N ASP A 123 17.28 7.26 8.57
CA ASP A 123 17.42 7.78 7.21
C ASP A 123 18.14 6.79 6.29
N GLU A 124 19.14 6.07 6.79
CA GLU A 124 19.88 5.02 6.08
C GLU A 124 19.00 3.85 5.61
N ILE A 125 17.81 3.67 6.19
CA ILE A 125 16.78 2.73 5.72
C ILE A 125 15.66 3.47 4.98
N GLY A 126 15.23 4.64 5.48
CA GLY A 126 14.15 5.45 4.90
C GLY A 126 14.42 5.89 3.46
N TYR A 127 15.69 6.17 3.10
CA TYR A 127 16.12 6.46 1.73
C TYR A 127 16.74 5.22 1.02
N HIS A 128 16.71 4.03 1.63
CA HIS A 128 17.28 2.85 1.01
C HIS A 128 16.42 2.38 -0.18
N LYS A 129 17.07 2.05 -1.30
CA LYS A 129 16.41 1.74 -2.58
C LYS A 129 15.33 0.64 -2.53
N ASP A 130 15.42 -0.26 -1.55
CA ASP A 130 14.53 -1.41 -1.37
C ASP A 130 13.37 -1.13 -0.37
N PHE A 131 13.39 0.00 0.34
CA PHE A 131 12.28 0.47 1.18
C PHE A 131 11.10 0.94 0.30
N ILE A 132 9.90 0.91 0.87
CA ILE A 132 8.62 1.15 0.19
C ILE A 132 7.81 2.07 1.10
N HIS A 133 7.57 3.31 0.67
CA HIS A 133 6.83 4.28 1.48
C HIS A 133 5.34 3.94 1.50
N ASP A 134 4.79 3.78 2.71
CA ASP A 134 3.35 3.72 2.96
C ASP A 134 2.75 5.16 2.90
N CYS A 135 1.59 5.36 2.27
CA CYS A 135 0.98 6.69 2.12
C CYS A 135 -0.47 6.80 2.63
N ASN A 136 -1.22 5.70 2.55
CA ASN A 136 -2.57 5.55 3.08
C ASN A 136 -2.69 4.27 3.94
N PHE A 137 -1.94 3.20 3.63
CA PHE A 137 -2.02 1.89 4.29
C PHE A 137 -0.77 1.60 5.14
N ASN A 138 -0.55 2.45 6.15
CA ASN A 138 0.67 2.46 6.98
C ASN A 138 0.77 1.35 8.03
N ASN A 139 2.00 0.89 8.26
CA ASN A 139 2.38 0.06 9.41
C ASN A 139 3.15 0.87 10.46
N TRP A 140 2.79 0.66 11.72
CA TRP A 140 3.35 1.32 12.92
C TRP A 140 3.58 0.28 14.04
N LEU A 141 4.16 -0.86 13.67
CA LEU A 141 4.34 -2.05 14.52
C LEU A 141 5.49 -1.89 15.52
N ILE A 142 6.42 -0.99 15.17
CA ILE A 142 7.67 -0.70 15.90
C ILE A 142 7.49 0.47 16.88
N MET A 143 6.75 1.50 16.49
CA MET A 143 6.73 2.81 17.14
C MET A 143 5.89 2.84 18.43
N ARG A 144 6.54 2.99 19.59
CA ARG A 144 5.94 2.89 20.95
C ARG A 144 5.17 4.10 21.43
N ASN A 145 5.31 5.22 20.75
CA ASN A 145 4.55 6.45 20.96
C ASN A 145 3.57 6.73 19.82
N HIS A 146 3.41 5.81 18.87
CA HIS A 146 2.24 5.80 17.99
C HIS A 146 1.01 5.37 18.79
N TYR A 147 -0.16 5.92 18.46
CA TYR A 147 -1.43 5.44 18.99
C TYR A 147 -2.28 4.90 17.83
N PRO A 148 -2.65 3.60 17.85
CA PRO A 148 -2.29 2.58 18.84
C PRO A 148 -0.88 1.97 18.66
N ASP A 149 -0.33 1.37 19.72
CA ASP A 149 0.92 0.58 19.67
C ASP A 149 0.68 -0.78 19.00
N GLY A 150 1.50 -1.13 18.00
CA GLY A 150 1.36 -2.38 17.24
C GLY A 150 0.34 -2.34 16.10
N TYR A 151 -0.07 -1.14 15.68
CA TYR A 151 -0.97 -0.90 14.55
C TYR A 151 -0.33 -1.26 13.21
N GLY A 152 -1.09 -1.86 12.30
CA GLY A 152 -0.66 -2.20 10.94
C GLY A 152 -1.57 -3.23 10.28
N TRP A 153 -1.34 -3.49 9.00
CA TRP A 153 -2.12 -4.46 8.22
C TRP A 153 -1.41 -5.81 8.03
N ILE A 154 -0.08 -5.84 8.14
CA ILE A 154 0.72 -7.07 8.21
C ILE A 154 1.08 -7.35 9.68
N HIS A 155 1.03 -8.61 10.07
CA HIS A 155 1.30 -9.05 11.45
C HIS A 155 2.49 -10.01 11.49
N VAL A 156 3.25 -10.02 12.59
CA VAL A 156 4.53 -10.76 12.69
C VAL A 156 4.40 -12.29 12.62
N ASP A 157 3.18 -12.83 12.70
CA ASP A 157 2.89 -14.25 12.50
C ASP A 157 2.50 -14.60 11.05
N GLY A 158 2.41 -13.62 10.16
CA GLY A 158 2.00 -13.79 8.76
C GLY A 158 0.53 -13.50 8.47
N LYS A 159 -0.28 -13.09 9.46
CA LYS A 159 -1.66 -12.62 9.17
C LYS A 159 -1.65 -11.32 8.37
N ILE A 160 -2.63 -11.18 7.47
CA ILE A 160 -2.92 -9.95 6.72
C ILE A 160 -4.35 -9.52 6.99
N GLY A 161 -4.50 -8.25 7.36
CA GLY A 161 -5.79 -7.59 7.58
C GLY A 161 -5.74 -6.61 8.75
N CYS A 162 -6.69 -5.68 8.76
CA CYS A 162 -6.94 -4.73 9.84
C CYS A 162 -8.34 -4.11 9.67
N ASN A 163 -8.84 -3.47 10.72
CA ASN A 163 -9.90 -2.48 10.69
C ASN A 163 -9.21 -1.15 11.01
N ALA A 164 -9.24 -0.16 10.12
CA ALA A 164 -8.30 0.96 10.17
C ALA A 164 -8.84 2.20 9.44
N ILE A 165 -8.03 3.25 9.41
CA ILE A 165 -8.28 4.54 8.77
C ILE A 165 -7.07 4.91 7.92
N THR A 166 -7.27 5.57 6.79
CA THR A 166 -6.15 6.05 5.96
C THR A 166 -5.46 7.26 6.62
N GLN A 167 -4.30 7.70 6.11
CA GLN A 167 -3.52 8.77 6.77
C GLN A 167 -3.90 10.20 6.34
N LYS A 168 -4.56 10.36 5.19
CA LYS A 168 -4.87 11.65 4.58
C LYS A 168 -6.25 11.63 3.89
N TYR A 169 -6.48 12.55 2.96
CA TYR A 169 -7.61 12.50 2.02
C TYR A 169 -7.11 11.72 0.79
N PRO A 170 -7.49 10.44 0.60
CA PRO A 170 -6.89 9.62 -0.43
C PRO A 170 -7.39 9.97 -1.82
N THR A 171 -6.52 9.78 -2.81
CA THR A 171 -6.91 9.71 -4.22
C THR A 171 -6.89 8.26 -4.70
N MET A 172 -7.51 7.97 -5.85
CA MET A 172 -7.46 6.61 -6.42
C MET A 172 -6.06 6.32 -7.00
N GLU A 173 -5.41 7.36 -7.44
CA GLU A 173 -4.07 7.40 -7.98
C GLU A 173 -3.07 6.93 -6.91
N GLU A 174 -3.13 7.50 -5.70
CA GLU A 174 -2.35 7.07 -4.53
C GLU A 174 -2.64 5.62 -4.10
N PHE A 175 -3.90 5.19 -4.13
CA PHE A 175 -4.27 3.80 -3.83
C PHE A 175 -3.65 2.83 -4.85
N CYS A 176 -3.61 3.20 -6.14
CA CYS A 176 -3.00 2.38 -7.18
C CYS A 176 -1.47 2.36 -7.04
N GLU A 177 -0.82 3.52 -6.82
CA GLU A 177 0.63 3.64 -6.59
C GLU A 177 1.09 2.77 -5.41
N GLU A 178 0.49 2.97 -4.24
CA GLU A 178 0.91 2.30 -3.01
C GLU A 178 0.79 0.77 -3.12
N TRP A 179 -0.30 0.26 -3.71
CA TRP A 179 -0.45 -1.18 -3.92
C TRP A 179 0.36 -1.70 -5.09
N PHE A 180 0.67 -0.89 -6.11
CA PHE A 180 1.58 -1.28 -7.18
C PHE A 180 3.00 -1.51 -6.65
N PHE A 181 3.56 -0.59 -5.88
CA PHE A 181 4.91 -0.78 -5.30
C PHE A 181 4.95 -1.98 -4.33
N LYS A 182 3.88 -2.17 -3.53
CA LYS A 182 3.76 -3.33 -2.63
C LYS A 182 3.63 -4.65 -3.39
N LEU A 183 2.80 -4.73 -4.42
CA LEU A 183 2.63 -5.95 -5.23
C LEU A 183 3.84 -6.25 -6.12
N ARG A 184 4.54 -5.21 -6.60
CA ARG A 184 5.86 -5.34 -7.26
C ARG A 184 6.88 -5.99 -6.32
N ALA A 185 6.95 -5.51 -5.07
CA ALA A 185 7.89 -6.00 -4.07
C ALA A 185 7.51 -7.37 -3.48
N PHE A 186 6.21 -7.66 -3.41
CA PHE A 186 5.63 -8.82 -2.75
C PHE A 186 4.54 -9.47 -3.66
N PRO A 187 4.92 -10.11 -4.78
CA PRO A 187 3.97 -10.63 -5.79
C PRO A 187 3.12 -11.82 -5.32
N TYR A 188 3.16 -12.14 -4.02
CA TYR A 188 2.35 -13.16 -3.33
C TYR A 188 1.25 -12.54 -2.45
N LEU A 189 1.06 -11.22 -2.49
CA LEU A 189 -0.05 -10.56 -1.81
C LEU A 189 -1.39 -10.92 -2.48
N ASP A 190 -2.36 -11.24 -1.64
CA ASP A 190 -3.66 -11.83 -1.96
C ASP A 190 -4.62 -11.30 -0.87
N LEU A 191 -5.25 -10.16 -1.13
CA LEU A 191 -6.04 -9.39 -0.14
C LEU A 191 -7.10 -8.49 -0.78
N VAL A 192 -8.15 -8.18 0.00
CA VAL A 192 -9.17 -7.17 -0.33
C VAL A 192 -9.25 -6.12 0.76
N ILE A 193 -9.51 -4.88 0.34
CA ILE A 193 -9.73 -3.69 1.15
C ILE A 193 -11.11 -3.16 0.76
N ALA A 194 -12.01 -3.00 1.72
CA ALA A 194 -13.28 -2.30 1.53
C ALA A 194 -13.23 -0.95 2.25
N VAL A 195 -13.49 0.14 1.53
CA VAL A 195 -13.32 1.54 1.97
C VAL A 195 -14.69 2.21 2.08
N THR A 196 -14.94 2.97 3.14
CA THR A 196 -16.22 3.67 3.39
C THR A 196 -16.17 5.17 3.10
N ASP A 197 -17.31 5.85 3.24
CA ASP A 197 -17.45 7.30 3.24
C ASP A 197 -17.48 7.95 4.64
N TRP A 198 -16.97 7.25 5.67
CA TRP A 198 -16.85 7.74 7.04
C TRP A 198 -15.60 8.63 7.25
N ASP A 199 -15.71 9.74 7.99
CA ASP A 199 -14.57 10.55 8.44
C ASP A 199 -13.98 9.96 9.72
N GLU A 200 -12.95 9.12 9.56
CA GLU A 200 -12.31 8.25 10.58
C GLU A 200 -13.24 7.21 11.28
N GLU A 201 -14.49 7.54 11.60
CA GLU A 201 -15.42 6.70 12.37
C GLU A 201 -16.89 6.81 11.89
N PRO A 202 -17.80 5.87 12.25
CA PRO A 202 -19.19 5.89 11.80
C PRO A 202 -19.96 7.14 12.23
N TRP A 203 -20.81 7.69 11.36
CA TRP A 203 -21.63 8.87 11.67
C TRP A 203 -22.70 8.59 12.75
N SER A 204 -23.06 7.31 12.96
CA SER A 204 -23.96 6.85 14.02
C SER A 204 -23.59 5.42 14.46
N PRO A 205 -23.76 5.05 15.75
CA PRO A 205 -23.56 3.68 16.23
C PRO A 205 -24.47 2.62 15.56
N ASP A 206 -25.58 3.04 14.94
CA ASP A 206 -26.50 2.15 14.22
C ASP A 206 -26.09 1.90 12.75
N GLU A 207 -25.10 2.63 12.22
CA GLU A 207 -24.63 2.45 10.84
C GLU A 207 -23.79 1.17 10.69
N LYS A 208 -24.09 0.42 9.64
CA LYS A 208 -23.33 -0.78 9.29
C LYS A 208 -22.22 -0.42 8.32
N PHE A 209 -21.10 -1.13 8.47
CA PHE A 209 -19.96 -0.99 7.56
C PHE A 209 -20.36 -1.23 6.10
N GLU A 210 -21.20 -2.24 5.86
CA GLU A 210 -21.64 -2.66 4.54
C GLU A 210 -22.50 -1.58 3.85
N ASP A 211 -23.29 -0.84 4.65
CA ASP A 211 -24.10 0.29 4.19
C ASP A 211 -23.22 1.51 3.84
N ALA A 212 -22.05 1.67 4.48
CA ALA A 212 -21.10 2.76 4.24
C ALA A 212 -19.97 2.47 3.22
N VAL A 213 -19.71 1.20 2.86
CA VAL A 213 -18.70 0.86 1.82
C VAL A 213 -19.01 1.56 0.49
N VAL A 214 -18.05 2.25 -0.11
CA VAL A 214 -18.23 2.93 -1.40
C VAL A 214 -17.42 2.31 -2.54
N LEU A 215 -16.22 1.78 -2.25
CA LEU A 215 -15.40 1.03 -3.20
C LEU A 215 -14.51 0.01 -2.50
N GLY A 216 -13.85 -0.82 -3.30
CA GLY A 216 -12.85 -1.77 -2.84
C GLY A 216 -11.60 -1.77 -3.70
N ILE A 217 -10.51 -2.24 -3.11
CA ILE A 217 -9.24 -2.53 -3.77
C ILE A 217 -8.99 -4.02 -3.54
N TYR A 218 -8.80 -4.79 -4.61
CA TYR A 218 -8.49 -6.22 -4.53
C TYR A 218 -7.16 -6.48 -5.22
N VAL A 219 -6.22 -7.05 -4.47
CA VAL A 219 -4.80 -7.18 -4.82
C VAL A 219 -4.48 -8.68 -4.85
N HIS A 220 -4.16 -9.22 -6.02
CA HIS A 220 -3.96 -10.66 -6.24
C HIS A 220 -3.17 -10.90 -7.53
N ASP A 221 -2.38 -11.98 -7.64
CA ASP A 221 -1.82 -12.49 -8.92
C ASP A 221 -1.26 -11.42 -9.90
N LYS A 222 -0.52 -10.43 -9.38
CA LYS A 222 0.02 -9.23 -10.08
C LYS A 222 -1.03 -8.21 -10.60
N CYS A 223 -2.32 -8.43 -10.34
CA CYS A 223 -3.42 -7.52 -10.62
C CYS A 223 -3.83 -6.68 -9.39
N ILE A 224 -4.30 -5.46 -9.66
CA ILE A 224 -5.01 -4.58 -8.72
C ILE A 224 -6.37 -4.25 -9.34
N GLU A 225 -7.45 -4.82 -8.81
CA GLU A 225 -8.82 -4.51 -9.21
C GLU A 225 -9.44 -3.43 -8.30
N ILE A 226 -9.93 -2.35 -8.91
CA ILE A 226 -10.77 -1.35 -8.25
C ILE A 226 -12.24 -1.75 -8.43
N LEU A 227 -12.84 -2.19 -7.32
CA LEU A 227 -14.18 -2.74 -7.26
C LEU A 227 -15.20 -1.65 -6.91
N ASN A 228 -16.34 -1.66 -7.60
CA ASN A 228 -17.52 -0.91 -7.17
C ASN A 228 -18.13 -1.54 -5.90
N LYS A 229 -19.02 -0.81 -5.21
CA LYS A 229 -19.65 -1.26 -3.94
C LYS A 229 -20.19 -2.71 -3.97
N GLN A 230 -20.86 -3.15 -5.04
CA GLN A 230 -21.48 -4.47 -5.06
C GLN A 230 -20.43 -5.59 -5.08
N ASP A 231 -19.46 -5.50 -5.98
CA ASP A 231 -18.39 -6.51 -6.10
C ASP A 231 -17.44 -6.45 -4.90
N THR A 232 -17.25 -5.26 -4.32
CA THR A 232 -16.52 -5.06 -3.06
C THR A 232 -17.13 -5.83 -1.92
N LEU A 233 -18.44 -5.70 -1.70
CA LEU A 233 -19.13 -6.38 -0.58
C LEU A 233 -19.08 -7.91 -0.74
N ALA A 234 -19.26 -8.41 -1.95
CA ALA A 234 -19.15 -9.84 -2.25
C ALA A 234 -17.73 -10.39 -1.97
N ARG A 235 -16.69 -9.73 -2.48
CA ARG A 235 -15.28 -10.13 -2.29
C ARG A 235 -14.80 -9.92 -0.85
N TYR A 236 -15.24 -8.86 -0.19
CA TYR A 236 -14.96 -8.63 1.24
C TYR A 236 -15.57 -9.73 2.10
N GLN A 237 -16.84 -10.09 1.90
CA GLN A 237 -17.48 -11.17 2.65
C GLN A 237 -16.74 -12.51 2.46
N GLU A 238 -16.40 -12.87 1.22
CA GLU A 238 -15.60 -14.07 0.90
C GLU A 238 -14.28 -14.12 1.72
N TYR A 239 -13.61 -12.98 1.88
CA TYR A 239 -12.32 -12.89 2.56
C TYR A 239 -12.45 -12.75 4.08
N ASP A 240 -13.54 -12.16 4.60
CA ASP A 240 -13.82 -12.07 6.04
C ASP A 240 -14.26 -13.45 6.60
N GLU A 241 -15.08 -14.21 5.86
CA GLU A 241 -15.40 -15.61 6.22
C GLU A 241 -14.15 -16.51 6.24
N LYS A 242 -13.26 -16.33 5.25
CA LYS A 242 -12.08 -17.18 5.04
C LYS A 242 -10.87 -16.81 5.92
N TYR A 243 -10.68 -15.53 6.22
CA TYR A 243 -9.49 -15.00 6.92
C TYR A 243 -9.81 -14.15 8.16
N GLY A 244 -11.02 -13.62 8.28
CA GLY A 244 -11.49 -12.70 9.33
C GLY A 244 -11.90 -13.33 10.67
N GLN A 245 -11.69 -14.63 10.83
CA GLN A 245 -12.19 -15.53 11.89
C GLN A 245 -11.93 -15.10 13.36
N ASN A 246 -11.12 -14.07 13.59
CA ASN A 246 -11.05 -13.34 14.86
C ASN A 246 -11.16 -11.83 14.56
N PRO A 247 -12.37 -11.23 14.61
CA PRO A 247 -12.59 -9.83 14.24
C PRO A 247 -11.94 -8.85 15.22
N GLU A 248 -11.90 -9.18 16.52
CA GLU A 248 -11.28 -8.38 17.57
C GLU A 248 -9.78 -8.17 17.31
N ARG A 249 -9.09 -9.22 16.80
CA ARG A 249 -7.66 -9.14 16.44
C ARG A 249 -7.36 -8.08 15.36
N PHE A 250 -8.36 -7.69 14.56
CA PHE A 250 -8.21 -6.66 13.55
C PHE A 250 -8.53 -5.25 14.06
N GLU A 251 -8.98 -5.07 15.32
CA GLU A 251 -9.16 -3.74 15.91
C GLU A 251 -7.82 -2.97 16.00
N PRO A 252 -7.80 -1.65 15.73
CA PRO A 252 -6.57 -0.84 15.72
C PRO A 252 -5.68 -1.02 16.94
N ASP A 253 -6.29 -1.16 18.12
CA ASP A 253 -5.66 -1.17 19.43
C ASP A 253 -5.63 -2.56 20.10
N TYR A 254 -5.95 -3.64 19.38
CA TYR A 254 -5.99 -5.01 19.90
C TYR A 254 -4.72 -5.39 20.68
N TYR A 255 -3.54 -5.12 20.10
CA TYR A 255 -2.25 -5.45 20.69
C TYR A 255 -1.96 -4.63 21.95
N MET A 256 -2.35 -3.34 21.94
CA MET A 256 -2.24 -2.44 23.08
C MET A 256 -3.16 -2.86 24.23
N LYS A 257 -4.45 -3.14 23.95
CA LYS A 257 -5.44 -3.70 24.90
C LYS A 257 -4.91 -4.96 25.60
N HIS A 258 -4.30 -5.86 24.85
CA HIS A 258 -3.80 -7.14 25.35
C HIS A 258 -2.35 -7.11 25.89
N GLY A 259 -1.67 -5.96 25.87
CA GLY A 259 -0.27 -5.81 26.27
C GLY A 259 0.74 -6.57 25.37
N ILE A 260 0.29 -7.10 24.25
CA ILE A 260 1.10 -7.87 23.30
C ILE A 260 2.04 -6.91 22.56
N THR A 261 3.24 -7.38 22.23
CA THR A 261 4.25 -6.59 21.50
C THR A 261 4.62 -7.35 20.23
N GLN A 262 4.18 -6.86 19.06
CA GLN A 262 4.39 -7.51 17.76
C GLN A 262 5.88 -7.60 17.41
N VAL A 263 6.49 -6.47 17.03
CA VAL A 263 7.94 -6.36 16.81
C VAL A 263 8.62 -6.11 18.14
N ASN A 264 9.59 -6.93 18.56
CA ASN A 264 10.39 -6.71 19.77
C ASN A 264 11.80 -6.16 19.43
N GLU A 265 12.63 -5.85 20.43
CA GLU A 265 13.98 -5.28 20.18
C GLU A 265 14.86 -6.19 19.30
N ALA A 266 14.82 -7.51 19.47
CA ALA A 266 15.59 -8.43 18.64
C ALA A 266 15.08 -8.48 17.18
N TYR A 267 13.77 -8.36 16.98
CA TYR A 267 13.15 -8.30 15.65
C TYR A 267 13.48 -6.96 14.95
N LEU A 268 13.41 -5.83 15.68
CA LEU A 268 13.81 -4.51 15.17
C LEU A 268 15.29 -4.51 14.72
N ARG A 269 16.17 -5.07 15.54
CA ARG A 269 17.60 -5.23 15.23
C ARG A 269 17.82 -6.06 13.96
N ARG A 270 17.15 -7.21 13.85
CA ARG A 270 17.15 -8.04 12.63
C ARG A 270 16.67 -7.27 11.39
N CYS A 271 15.68 -6.38 11.51
CA CYS A 271 15.23 -5.54 10.39
C CYS A 271 16.33 -4.58 9.92
N ILE A 272 17.08 -3.96 10.84
CA ILE A 272 18.17 -3.03 10.55
C ILE A 272 19.38 -3.78 9.95
N GLU A 273 19.76 -4.90 10.55
CA GLU A 273 20.85 -5.77 10.10
C GLU A 273 20.61 -6.35 8.69
N ALA A 274 19.35 -6.52 8.29
CA ALA A 274 18.98 -6.94 6.93
C ALA A 274 19.28 -5.89 5.83
N TYR A 275 19.59 -4.64 6.20
CA TYR A 275 20.14 -3.62 5.31
C TYR A 275 21.68 -3.53 5.38
N GLY A 276 22.34 -4.40 6.15
CA GLY A 276 23.79 -4.39 6.35
C GLY A 276 24.29 -3.35 7.36
N LEU A 277 23.38 -2.71 8.11
CA LEU A 277 23.67 -1.67 9.10
C LEU A 277 23.93 -2.26 10.49
N ASN A 278 24.70 -1.58 11.34
CA ASN A 278 24.90 -1.97 12.74
C ASN A 278 23.70 -1.53 13.59
N SER A 279 22.93 -2.49 14.10
CA SER A 279 21.71 -2.19 14.85
C SER A 279 21.92 -1.46 16.18
N ASP A 280 23.11 -1.52 16.80
CA ASP A 280 23.40 -0.68 17.97
C ASP A 280 23.66 0.79 17.58
N GLU A 281 24.48 1.03 16.56
CA GLU A 281 24.81 2.40 16.11
C GLU A 281 23.57 3.15 15.62
N GLU A 282 22.70 2.49 14.85
CA GLU A 282 21.44 3.09 14.41
C GLU A 282 20.49 3.39 15.58
N LEU A 283 20.33 2.44 16.50
CA LEU A 283 19.40 2.59 17.63
C LEU A 283 19.90 3.55 18.73
N GLU A 284 21.18 3.95 18.71
CA GLU A 284 21.67 5.08 19.51
C GLU A 284 21.27 6.44 18.94
N LYS A 285 21.12 6.57 17.61
CA LYS A 285 20.56 7.79 16.96
C LYS A 285 19.09 7.98 17.32
N VAL A 286 18.31 6.89 17.36
CA VAL A 286 16.85 6.96 17.56
C VAL A 286 16.47 7.34 19.00
N PRO A 287 15.58 8.35 19.21
CA PRO A 287 15.03 8.66 20.52
C PRO A 287 14.42 7.42 21.21
N LYS A 288 14.96 7.05 22.37
CA LYS A 288 14.63 5.78 23.06
C LYS A 288 13.13 5.57 23.30
N HIS A 289 12.34 6.63 23.45
CA HIS A 289 10.90 6.55 23.64
C HIS A 289 10.12 6.14 22.38
N ALA A 290 10.73 6.18 21.19
CA ALA A 290 10.11 5.76 19.94
C ALA A 290 10.11 4.24 19.76
N TRP A 291 11.08 3.52 20.33
CA TRP A 291 11.23 2.07 20.13
C TRP A 291 11.22 1.23 21.42
N LYS A 292 11.59 1.80 22.57
CA LYS A 292 11.50 1.16 23.89
C LYS A 292 10.25 1.64 24.62
N LYS A 293 9.42 0.69 25.08
CA LYS A 293 8.30 0.98 25.98
C LYS A 293 8.85 1.65 27.26
N ARG A 294 8.19 2.72 27.69
CA ARG A 294 8.48 3.35 28.99
C ARG A 294 8.17 2.33 30.10
N ARG A 295 9.02 2.28 31.12
CA ARG A 295 8.78 1.53 32.36
C ARG A 295 7.97 2.39 33.32
#